data_AF-C0BA30-F1
#
_entry.id   AF-C0BA30-F1
#
_cell.length_a   1.000
_cell.length_b   1.000
_cell.length_c   1.000
_cell.angle_alpha   90.00
_cell.angle_beta   90.00
_cell.angle_gamma   90.00
#
_symmetry.space_group_name_H-M   'P 1'
#
loop_
_entity.id
_entity.type
_entity.pdbx_description
1 polymer ?
#
loop_
_entity_poly.entity_id
_entity_poly.type
_entity_poly.pdbx_seq_one_letter_code
_entity_poly.pdbx_strand_id
1 'polypeptide(L)'
;MQTQSISKAPRKMRIEAIQGKRTFKEIDRLDNIARDAWAALYTAIQTGTHDYIYWNDAPVISQSGIKSHLCRVLTRSVKQDNALQLTCIQIKDGEPIPISDLQITEPEQFIKETPNTAEVYIF
;
A
#
# COMPACT_ATOMS: atom_id res chain seq x y z
N MET A 1 -13.42 6.99 -10.31
CA MET A 1 -12.89 5.95 -9.42
C MET A 1 -12.44 4.78 -10.26
N GLN A 2 -11.13 4.56 -10.30
CA GLN A 2 -10.50 3.38 -10.91
C GLN A 2 -9.99 2.47 -9.79
N THR A 3 -9.89 1.17 -10.06
CA THR A 3 -9.31 0.20 -9.12
C THR A 3 -8.15 -0.54 -9.79
N GLN A 4 -7.11 -0.81 -9.01
CA GLN A 4 -5.94 -1.57 -9.45
C GLN A 4 -5.49 -2.56 -8.37
N SER A 5 -5.43 -3.84 -8.72
CA SER A 5 -4.81 -4.85 -7.86
C SER A 5 -3.29 -4.84 -8.05
N ILE A 6 -2.54 -4.70 -6.95
CA ILE A 6 -1.07 -4.76 -6.94
C ILE A 6 -0.65 -5.90 -6.04
N SER A 7 0.24 -6.78 -6.52
CA SER A 7 0.74 -7.92 -5.74
C SER A 7 2.22 -8.20 -6.02
N LYS A 8 3.00 -8.21 -4.94
CA LYS A 8 4.35 -8.78 -4.88
C LYS A 8 4.29 -10.30 -5.03
N ALA A 9 5.45 -10.95 -5.19
CA ALA A 9 5.51 -12.39 -5.27
C ALA A 9 4.88 -13.07 -4.02
N PRO A 10 3.96 -14.03 -4.18
CA PRO A 10 3.38 -14.79 -3.09
C PRO A 10 4.43 -15.41 -2.17
N ARG A 11 4.16 -15.41 -0.86
CA ARG A 11 5.05 -15.99 0.16
C ARG A 11 5.43 -17.45 -0.13
N LYS A 12 4.50 -18.23 -0.70
CA LYS A 12 4.74 -19.63 -1.12
C LYS A 12 5.90 -19.75 -2.10
N MET A 13 6.00 -18.84 -3.08
CA MET A 13 7.10 -18.85 -4.05
C MET A 13 8.44 -18.63 -3.33
N ARG A 14 8.51 -17.68 -2.38
CA ARG A 14 9.74 -17.45 -1.60
C ARG A 14 10.16 -18.68 -0.81
N ILE A 15 9.20 -19.38 -0.18
CA ILE A 15 9.47 -20.63 0.54
C ILE A 15 10.03 -21.69 -0.40
N GLU A 16 9.43 -21.87 -1.57
CA GLU A 16 9.91 -22.82 -2.59
C GLU A 16 11.32 -22.46 -3.09
N ALA A 17 11.63 -21.18 -3.26
CA ALA A 17 12.95 -20.72 -3.69
C ALA A 17 14.03 -20.99 -2.63
N ILE A 18 13.72 -20.71 -1.36
CA ILE A 18 14.58 -21.04 -0.22
C ILE A 18 14.83 -22.56 -0.14
N GLN A 19 13.82 -23.36 -0.46
CA GLN A 19 13.92 -24.83 -0.50
C GLN A 19 14.64 -25.36 -1.76
N GLY A 20 15.13 -24.49 -2.66
CA GLY A 20 15.78 -24.91 -3.92
C GLY A 20 14.83 -25.50 -4.97
N LYS A 21 13.51 -25.42 -4.77
CA LYS A 21 12.49 -25.95 -5.70
C LYS A 21 12.22 -25.03 -6.88
N ARG A 22 12.69 -23.78 -6.81
CA ARG A 22 12.61 -22.77 -7.88
C ARG A 22 13.72 -21.73 -7.70
N THR A 23 13.88 -20.83 -8.67
CA THR A 23 14.81 -19.70 -8.58
C THR A 23 14.11 -18.42 -8.11
N PHE A 24 14.90 -17.44 -7.63
CA PHE A 24 14.41 -16.12 -7.25
C PHE A 24 14.06 -15.22 -8.44
N LYS A 25 14.49 -15.56 -9.66
CA LYS A 25 14.30 -14.72 -10.85
C LYS A 25 12.83 -14.31 -11.10
N GLU A 26 11.90 -15.23 -10.90
CA GLU A 26 10.47 -14.95 -11.06
C GLU A 26 9.89 -14.13 -9.90
N ILE A 27 10.40 -14.35 -8.68
CA ILE A 27 10.03 -13.59 -7.49
C ILE A 27 10.44 -12.13 -7.69
N ASP A 28 11.69 -11.89 -8.09
CA ASP A 28 12.23 -10.56 -8.34
C ASP A 28 11.46 -9.85 -9.45
N ARG A 29 11.08 -10.57 -10.52
CA ARG A 29 10.23 -10.02 -11.59
C ARG A 29 8.89 -9.51 -11.05
N LEU A 30 8.18 -10.30 -10.24
CA LEU A 30 6.88 -9.92 -9.69
C LEU A 30 7.02 -8.77 -8.69
N ASP A 31 8.06 -8.80 -7.86
CA ASP A 31 8.36 -7.72 -6.90
C ASP A 31 8.64 -6.40 -7.63
N ASN A 32 9.39 -6.45 -8.74
CA ASN A 32 9.65 -5.27 -9.56
C ASN A 32 8.37 -4.72 -10.23
N ILE A 33 7.51 -5.59 -10.76
CA ILE A 33 6.21 -5.16 -11.32
C ILE A 33 5.37 -4.43 -10.25
N ALA A 34 5.31 -4.99 -9.04
CA ALA A 34 4.57 -4.36 -7.95
C ALA A 34 5.20 -3.04 -7.51
N ARG A 35 6.54 -2.99 -7.43
CA ARG A 35 7.30 -1.77 -7.08
C ARG A 35 7.04 -0.65 -8.09
N ASP A 36 7.14 -0.96 -9.38
CA ASP A 36 6.94 0.01 -10.46
C ASP A 36 5.49 0.53 -10.49
N ALA A 37 4.51 -0.34 -10.21
CA ALA A 37 3.11 0.06 -10.08
C ALA A 37 2.90 1.05 -8.91
N TRP A 38 3.48 0.79 -7.74
CA TRP A 38 3.41 1.72 -6.61
C TRP A 38 4.14 3.04 -6.89
N ALA A 39 5.30 2.99 -7.54
CA ALA A 39 6.05 4.19 -7.93
C ALA A 39 5.26 5.07 -8.94
N ALA A 40 4.55 4.44 -9.87
CA ALA A 40 3.68 5.14 -10.81
C ALA A 40 2.54 5.87 -10.08
N LEU A 41 1.88 5.21 -9.12
CA LEU A 41 0.83 5.84 -8.32
C LEU A 41 1.37 6.99 -7.46
N TYR A 42 2.53 6.82 -6.82
CA TYR A 42 3.20 7.90 -6.08
C TYR A 42 3.40 9.12 -6.98
N THR A 43 3.98 8.92 -8.16
CA THR A 43 4.24 9.98 -9.14
C THR A 43 2.95 10.65 -9.60
N ALA A 44 1.88 9.88 -9.82
CA ALA A 44 0.59 10.41 -10.23
C ALA A 44 -0.03 11.33 -9.17
N ILE A 45 0.08 11.00 -7.88
CA ILE A 45 -0.35 11.87 -6.78
C ILE A 45 0.52 13.12 -6.68
N GLN A 46 1.84 12.95 -6.78
CA GLN A 46 2.81 14.05 -6.70
C GLN A 46 2.61 15.09 -7.80
N THR A 47 2.33 14.63 -9.03
CA THR A 47 2.10 15.50 -10.20
C THR A 47 0.70 16.07 -10.28
N GLY A 48 -0.24 15.61 -9.45
CA GLY A 48 -1.64 16.00 -9.52
C GLY A 48 -2.44 15.34 -10.64
N THR A 49 -1.93 14.26 -11.22
CA THR A 49 -2.70 13.41 -12.14
C THR A 49 -3.87 12.73 -11.42
N HIS A 50 -3.67 12.38 -10.15
CA HIS A 50 -4.68 11.85 -9.24
C HIS A 50 -4.69 12.70 -7.96
N ASP A 51 -5.86 12.77 -7.32
CA ASP A 51 -6.02 13.53 -6.08
C ASP A 51 -5.56 12.72 -4.87
N TYR A 52 -5.99 11.45 -4.80
CA TYR A 52 -5.58 10.52 -3.76
C TYR A 52 -5.74 9.08 -4.20
N ILE A 53 -4.99 8.20 -3.53
CA ILE A 53 -5.25 6.75 -3.54
C ILE A 53 -5.51 6.27 -2.14
N TYR A 54 -6.25 5.17 -2.01
CA TYR A 54 -6.32 4.44 -0.75
C TYR A 54 -6.39 2.93 -0.95
N TRP A 55 -6.04 2.20 0.10
CA TRP A 55 -6.25 0.76 0.20
C TRP A 55 -6.57 0.36 1.63
N ASN A 56 -7.23 -0.78 1.76
CA ASN A 56 -7.59 -1.38 3.05
C ASN A 56 -6.73 -2.61 3.32
N ASP A 57 -6.20 -2.71 4.52
CA ASP A 57 -5.58 -3.93 5.02
C ASP A 57 -6.63 -5.02 5.27
N ALA A 58 -6.15 -6.26 5.38
CA ALA A 58 -6.99 -7.37 5.79
C ALA A 58 -7.65 -7.07 7.14
N PRO A 59 -8.97 -7.27 7.28
CA PRO A 59 -9.66 -6.99 8.52
C PRO A 59 -9.29 -8.00 9.60
N VAL A 60 -9.21 -7.51 10.83
CA VAL A 60 -9.09 -8.29 12.05
C VAL A 60 -10.43 -8.27 12.77
N ILE A 61 -10.87 -9.43 13.23
CA ILE A 61 -12.07 -9.57 14.07
C ILE A 61 -11.59 -9.80 15.49
N SER A 62 -11.98 -8.90 16.38
CA SER A 62 -11.72 -9.04 17.82
C SER A 62 -12.53 -10.18 18.43
N GLN A 63 -12.16 -10.62 19.64
CA GLN A 63 -12.91 -11.66 20.35
C GLN A 63 -14.38 -11.27 20.63
N SER A 64 -14.67 -9.97 20.75
CA SER A 64 -16.03 -9.46 20.91
C SER A 64 -16.80 -9.33 19.58
N GLY A 65 -16.24 -9.80 18.46
CA GLY A 65 -16.85 -9.75 17.14
C GLY A 65 -16.68 -8.42 16.41
N ILE A 66 -16.09 -7.40 17.05
CA ILE A 66 -15.84 -6.10 16.40
C ILE A 66 -14.83 -6.28 15.27
N LYS A 67 -15.23 -5.89 14.05
CA LYS A 67 -14.37 -5.86 12.87
C LYS A 67 -13.59 -4.55 12.83
N SER A 68 -12.29 -4.66 12.57
CA SER A 68 -11.43 -3.50 12.37
C SER A 68 -10.43 -3.74 11.24
N HIS A 69 -10.06 -2.69 10.52
CA HIS A 69 -8.99 -2.72 9.53
C HIS A 69 -8.27 -1.36 9.50
N LEU A 70 -7.06 -1.34 8.95
CA LEU A 70 -6.37 -0.10 8.64
C LEU A 70 -6.71 0.30 7.20
N CYS A 71 -7.11 1.55 7.00
CA CYS A 71 -7.20 2.21 5.72
C CYS A 71 -5.99 3.14 5.59
N ARG A 72 -5.25 3.02 4.50
CA ARG A 72 -4.11 3.89 4.20
C ARG A 72 -4.49 4.78 3.02
N VAL A 73 -4.27 6.08 3.16
CA VAL A 73 -4.60 7.10 2.16
C VAL A 73 -3.34 7.88 1.82
N LEU A 74 -2.98 7.96 0.55
CA LEU A 74 -1.87 8.78 0.07
C LEU A 74 -2.44 10.03 -0.62
N THR A 75 -2.07 11.20 -0.12
CA THR A 75 -2.44 12.51 -0.68
C THR A 75 -1.20 13.37 -0.89
N ARG A 76 -1.33 14.50 -1.59
CA ARG A 76 -0.34 15.59 -1.47
C ARG A 76 -0.31 16.10 -0.03
N SER A 77 0.88 16.43 0.46
CA SER A 77 1.03 17.01 1.79
C SER A 77 0.68 18.50 1.78
N VAL A 78 -0.05 18.93 2.81
CA VAL A 78 -0.22 20.36 3.15
C VAL A 78 0.72 20.79 4.27
N LYS A 79 1.46 19.85 4.86
CA LYS A 79 2.34 20.09 6.02
C LYS A 79 3.79 20.35 5.59
N GLN A 80 4.19 19.84 4.43
CA GLN A 80 5.55 19.97 3.91
C GLN A 80 5.51 20.08 2.39
N ASP A 81 6.19 21.10 1.86
CA ASP A 81 6.29 21.33 0.42
C ASP A 81 6.95 20.14 -0.29
N ASN A 82 6.40 19.79 -1.46
CA ASN A 82 6.82 18.68 -2.32
C ASN A 82 6.78 17.28 -1.68
N ALA A 83 6.20 17.13 -0.48
CA ALA A 83 5.97 15.84 0.14
C ALA A 83 4.56 15.30 -0.18
N LEU A 84 4.42 13.98 -0.12
CA LEU A 84 3.13 13.30 0.00
C LEU A 84 2.86 12.97 1.46
N GLN A 85 1.59 12.88 1.84
CA GLN A 85 1.18 12.42 3.16
C GLN A 85 0.54 11.04 3.04
N LEU A 86 1.13 10.05 3.72
CA LEU A 86 0.53 8.75 3.92
C LEU A 86 -0.21 8.75 5.27
N THR A 87 -1.53 8.81 5.22
CA THR A 87 -2.39 8.81 6.41
C THR A 87 -2.84 7.38 6.71
N CYS A 88 -2.74 6.95 7.96
CA CYS A 88 -3.27 5.69 8.44
C CYS A 88 -4.49 5.94 9.33
N ILE A 89 -5.61 5.34 8.97
CA ILE A 89 -6.90 5.44 9.66
C ILE A 89 -7.31 4.03 10.06
N GLN A 90 -7.54 3.80 11.36
CA GLN A 90 -8.19 2.58 11.79
C GLN A 90 -9.70 2.76 11.60
N ILE A 91 -10.30 1.89 10.79
CA ILE A 91 -11.75 1.76 10.74
C ILE A 91 -12.13 0.70 11.77
N LYS A 92 -12.90 1.07 12.79
CA LYS A 92 -13.36 0.17 13.86
C LYS A 92 -14.86 0.25 13.95
N ASP A 93 -15.55 -0.83 13.58
CA ASP A 93 -17.01 -0.86 13.50
C ASP A 93 -17.62 0.25 12.62
N GLY A 94 -16.92 0.60 11.54
CA GLY A 94 -17.30 1.70 10.63
C GLY A 94 -16.79 3.07 11.07
N GLU A 95 -16.38 3.24 12.33
CA GLU A 95 -15.88 4.51 12.84
C GLU A 95 -14.42 4.75 12.42
N PRO A 96 -14.10 5.90 11.78
CA PRO A 96 -12.74 6.24 11.39
C PRO A 96 -11.97 6.88 12.55
N ILE A 97 -10.86 6.26 12.93
CA ILE A 97 -9.95 6.73 13.99
C ILE A 97 -8.60 7.05 13.35
N PRO A 98 -8.21 8.33 13.21
CA PRO A 98 -6.88 8.69 12.72
C PRO A 98 -5.80 8.15 13.65
N ILE A 99 -4.81 7.44 13.10
CA ILE A 99 -3.74 6.80 13.89
C ILE A 99 -2.42 7.53 13.69
N SER A 100 -2.07 7.81 12.44
CA SER A 100 -0.82 8.46 12.10
C SER A 100 -0.89 9.12 10.75
N ASP A 101 0.01 10.07 10.54
CA ASP A 101 0.35 10.56 9.21
C ASP A 101 1.88 10.61 9.07
N LEU A 102 2.37 10.18 7.91
CA LEU A 102 3.79 10.15 7.57
C LEU A 102 4.01 11.00 6.33
N GLN A 103 4.95 11.94 6.43
CA GLN A 103 5.38 12.76 5.30
C GLN A 103 6.44 11.99 4.51
N ILE A 104 6.14 11.71 3.25
CA ILE A 104 6.99 10.98 2.33
C ILE A 104 7.56 11.98 1.32
N THR A 105 8.88 12.06 1.25
CA THR A 105 9.56 12.89 0.24
C THR A 105 10.06 12.07 -0.94
N GLU A 106 10.26 10.77 -0.76
CA GLU A 106 10.85 9.89 -1.77
C GLU A 106 9.97 8.66 -2.05
N PRO A 107 9.82 8.24 -3.32
CA PRO A 107 9.02 7.06 -3.68
C PRO A 107 9.43 5.78 -2.94
N GLU A 108 10.73 5.58 -2.71
CA GLU A 108 11.25 4.39 -2.03
C GLU A 108 10.90 4.34 -0.53
N GLN A 109 10.61 5.49 0.10
CA GLN A 109 10.04 5.49 1.46
C GLN A 109 8.59 5.00 1.42
N PHE A 110 7.79 5.50 0.47
CA PHE A 110 6.41 5.05 0.27
C PHE A 110 6.34 3.54 -0.02
N ILE A 111 7.17 3.04 -0.94
CA ILE A 111 7.19 1.64 -1.35
C ILE A 111 7.42 0.68 -0.15
N LYS A 112 8.21 1.09 0.85
CA LYS A 112 8.42 0.29 2.07
C LYS A 112 7.16 0.14 2.93
N GLU A 113 6.27 1.12 2.88
CA GLU A 113 4.99 1.12 3.60
C GLU A 113 3.87 0.37 2.85
N THR A 114 4.12 -0.04 1.60
CA THR A 114 3.13 -0.74 0.78
C THR A 114 3.01 -2.22 1.15
N PRO A 115 1.78 -2.77 1.19
CA PRO A 115 1.56 -4.18 1.50
C PRO A 115 2.07 -5.09 0.37
N ASN A 116 2.15 -6.37 0.67
CA ASN A 116 2.47 -7.38 -0.36
C ASN A 116 1.37 -7.49 -1.40
N THR A 117 0.11 -7.35 -1.00
CA THR A 117 -1.05 -7.39 -1.88
C THR A 117 -2.03 -6.32 -1.44
N ALA A 118 -2.57 -5.55 -2.39
CA ALA A 118 -3.63 -4.59 -2.16
C ALA A 118 -4.55 -4.47 -3.37
N GLU A 119 -5.81 -4.17 -3.07
CA GLU A 119 -6.74 -3.55 -3.99
C GLU A 119 -6.67 -2.04 -3.76
N VAL A 120 -6.17 -1.29 -4.74
CA VAL A 120 -5.94 0.16 -4.63
C VAL A 120 -7.05 0.90 -5.35
N TYR A 121 -7.68 1.85 -4.67
CA TYR A 121 -8.71 2.72 -5.21
C TYR A 121 -8.10 4.08 -5.56
N ILE A 122 -8.37 4.57 -6.77
CA ILE A 122 -7.73 5.74 -7.38
C ILE A 122 -8.80 6.78 -7.73
N PHE A 123 -8.57 8.02 -7.30
CA PHE A 123 -9.48 9.16 -7.46
C PHE A 123 -8.80 10.32 -8.19
#